data_AF-A0AB36F6C0-F1
#
_entry.id   AF-A0AB36F6C0-F1
#
_cell.length_a   1.000
_cell.length_b   1.000
_cell.length_c   1.000
_cell.angle_alpha   90.00
_cell.angle_beta   90.00
_cell.angle_gamma   90.00
#
_symmetry.space_group_name_H-M   'P 1'
#
loop_
_entity.id
_entity.type
_entity.pdbx_description
1 polymer ?
#
loop_
_entity_poly.entity_id
_entity_poly.type
_entity_poly.pdbx_seq_one_letter_code
_entity_poly.pdbx_strand_id
1 'polypeptide(L)' 'MTTETTAPEADKNVKVLITREQGHRHAGTKYAKDTVISVSESDAKAIVSLNAGEIVKGGK' A
#
# COMPACT_ATOMS: atom_id res chain seq x y z
N MET A 1 -2.01 -25.84 3.26
CA MET A 1 -1.16 -25.10 4.23
C MET A 1 0.12 -24.83 3.47
N THR A 2 0.50 -23.61 3.09
CA THR A 2 0.78 -22.45 3.95
C THR A 2 1.02 -21.24 3.02
N THR A 3 0.43 -20.06 3.28
CA THR A 3 1.11 -18.78 3.01
C THR A 3 0.79 -17.85 4.18
N GLU A 4 1.69 -17.96 5.15
CA GLU A 4 1.91 -17.09 6.29
C GLU A 4 1.75 -15.62 5.86
N THR A 5 0.66 -14.97 6.29
CA THR A 5 0.55 -13.52 6.31
C THR A 5 1.31 -13.05 7.54
N THR A 6 2.64 -12.99 7.41
CA THR A 6 3.52 -12.43 8.43
C THR A 6 3.43 -10.91 8.33
N ALA A 7 2.52 -10.31 9.09
CA ALA A 7 2.70 -8.96 9.61
C ALA A 7 3.20 -9.12 11.04
N PRO A 8 4.46 -8.79 11.32
CA PRO A 8 4.68 -7.59 12.12
C PRO A 8 6.05 -6.94 11.88
N GLU A 9 6.11 -5.85 11.11
CA GLU A 9 7.22 -4.90 11.24
C GLU A 9 6.61 -3.54 11.55
N ALA A 10 6.51 -3.28 12.85
CA ALA A 10 5.94 -2.07 13.42
C ALA A 10 6.95 -0.92 13.37
N ASP A 11 7.54 -0.61 12.21
CA ASP A 11 8.48 0.51 12.11
C ASP A 11 8.37 1.16 10.72
N LYS A 12 7.52 2.19 10.64
CA LYS A 12 7.36 3.14 9.51
C LYS A 12 6.54 2.66 8.30
N ASN A 13 5.39 2.03 8.54
CA ASN A 13 4.40 1.85 7.47
C ASN A 13 3.69 3.18 7.17
N VAL A 14 3.79 3.62 5.92
CA VAL A 14 3.04 4.73 5.34
C VAL A 14 1.73 4.20 4.78
N LYS A 15 0.64 4.91 5.05
CA LYS A 15 -0.65 4.60 4.44
C LYS A 15 -0.73 5.23 3.06
N VAL A 16 -1.15 4.46 2.06
CA VAL A 16 -1.30 4.87 0.66
C VAL A 16 -2.71 4.51 0.21
N LEU A 17 -3.44 5.49 -0.31
CA LEU A 17 -4.74 5.31 -0.95
C LEU A 17 -4.53 4.94 -2.41
N ILE A 18 -5.02 3.79 -2.84
CA ILE A 18 -4.96 3.38 -4.24
C ILE A 18 -5.97 4.19 -5.05
N THR A 19 -5.49 5.07 -5.93
CA THR A 19 -6.35 5.92 -6.78
C THR A 19 -6.50 5.36 -8.19
N ARG A 20 -5.72 4.34 -8.53
CA ARG A 20 -5.75 3.68 -9.85
C ARG A 20 -7.06 2.95 -10.09
N GLU A 21 -7.70 3.21 -11.23
CA GLU A 21 -9.00 2.62 -11.58
C GLU A 21 -9.00 1.08 -11.65
N GLN A 22 -7.92 0.48 -12.17
CA GLN A 22 -7.75 -0.98 -12.19
C GLN A 22 -7.32 -1.59 -10.84
N GLY A 23 -7.13 -0.75 -9.82
CA GLY A 23 -6.49 -1.13 -8.56
C GLY A 23 -4.96 -1.27 -8.68
N HIS A 24 -4.33 -1.69 -7.58
CA HIS A 24 -2.89 -1.91 -7.51
C HIS A 24 -2.59 -3.25 -6.82
N ARG A 25 -1.62 -4.00 -7.37
CA ARG A 25 -1.20 -5.27 -6.78
C ARG A 25 0.08 -5.06 -5.98
N HIS A 26 0.02 -5.32 -4.69
CA HIS A 26 1.14 -5.18 -3.78
C HIS A 26 1.26 -6.44 -2.91
N ALA A 27 2.48 -6.95 -2.75
CA ALA A 27 2.78 -8.20 -2.02
C ALA A 27 1.87 -9.39 -2.42
N GLY A 28 1.59 -9.54 -3.72
CA GLY A 28 0.73 -10.62 -4.24
C GLY A 28 -0.78 -10.37 -4.14
N THR A 29 -1.22 -9.42 -3.31
CA THR A 29 -2.62 -9.07 -3.10
C THR A 29 -3.04 -7.91 -4.02
N LYS A 30 -4.21 -8.02 -4.65
CA LYS A 30 -4.77 -6.93 -5.48
C LYS A 30 -5.71 -6.08 -4.63
N TYR A 31 -5.38 -4.80 -4.53
CA TYR A 31 -6.19 -3.78 -3.86
C TYR A 31 -6.98 -2.98 -4.89
N ALA A 32 -8.26 -2.73 -4.62
CA ALA A 32 -9.12 -1.98 -5.50
C ALA A 32 -8.82 -0.46 -5.42
N LYS A 33 -9.43 0.31 -6.32
CA LYS A 33 -9.48 1.77 -6.18
C LYS A 33 -10.13 2.14 -4.84
N ASP A 34 -9.72 3.27 -4.27
CA ASP A 34 -10.16 3.81 -2.99
C ASP A 34 -9.80 2.92 -1.77
N THR A 35 -8.93 1.93 -1.95
CA THR A 35 -8.43 1.09 -0.86
C THR A 35 -7.19 1.73 -0.24
N VAL A 36 -7.16 1.85 1.09
CA VAL A 36 -5.98 2.30 1.82
C VAL A 36 -5.15 1.08 2.24
N ILE A 37 -3.88 1.07 1.85
CA ILE A 37 -2.91 0.04 2.23
C ILE A 37 -1.76 0.63 3.03
N SER A 38 -1.22 -0.14 3.96
CA SER A 38 -0.04 0.24 4.75
C SER A 38 1.19 -0.42 4.15
N VAL A 39 2.10 0.37 3.60
CA VAL A 39 3.32 -0.10 2.92
C VAL A 39 4.54 0.66 3.43
N SER A 40 5.74 0.17 3.17
CA SER A 40 6.98 0.88 3.52
C SER A 40 7.13 2.19 2.74
N GLU A 41 7.92 3.14 3.25
CA GLU A 41 8.16 4.43 2.58
C GLU A 41 8.66 4.29 1.13
N SER A 42 9.52 3.30 0.88
CA SER A 42 10.05 3.02 -0.46
C SER A 42 8.96 2.56 -1.43
N ASP A 43 8.10 1.63 -1.00
CA ASP A 43 6.94 1.18 -1.77
C ASP A 43 5.93 2.29 -1.99
N ALA A 44 5.67 3.11 -0.97
CA ALA A 44 4.79 4.26 -1.10
C ALA A 44 5.27 5.22 -2.20
N LYS A 45 6.57 5.53 -2.24
CA LYS A 45 7.16 6.33 -3.33
C LYS A 45 7.01 5.67 -4.69
N ALA A 46 7.19 4.35 -4.79
CA ALA A 46 7.01 3.62 -6.04
C ALA A 46 5.56 3.68 -6.52
N ILE A 47 4.59 3.46 -5.62
CA ILE A 47 3.15 3.50 -5.92
C ILE A 47 2.73 4.90 -6.38
N VAL A 48 3.19 5.96 -5.71
CA VAL A 48 2.94 7.35 -6.11
C VAL A 48 3.58 7.68 -7.45
N SER A 49 4.85 7.29 -7.66
CA SER A 49 5.57 7.51 -8.92
C SER A 49 4.90 6.84 -10.12
N LEU A 50 4.29 5.68 -9.90
CA LEU A 50 3.53 4.94 -10.90
C LEU A 50 2.10 5.47 -11.12
N ASN A 51 1.72 6.58 -10.47
CA ASN A 51 0.34 7.09 -10.42
C ASN A 51 -0.67 6.00 -10.01
N ALA A 52 -0.24 5.06 -9.16
CA ALA A 52 -1.05 3.95 -8.71
C ALA A 52 -1.80 4.25 -7.39
N GLY A 53 -1.35 5.26 -6.64
CA GLY A 53 -1.96 5.69 -5.40
C GLY A 53 -1.34 6.96 -4.85
N GLU A 54 -1.92 7.50 -3.79
CA GLU A 54 -1.49 8.72 -3.11
C GLU A 54 -1.21 8.43 -1.63
N ILE A 55 -0.14 9.02 -1.09
CA ILE A 55 0.20 8.86 0.34
C ILE A 55 -0.84 9.59 1.19
N VAL A 56 -1.59 8.84 1.99
CA VAL A 56 -2.48 9.39 3.01
C VAL A 56 -1.70 9.46 4.32
N LYS A 57 -1.07 10.59 4.60
CA LYS A 57 -0.46 10.84 5.92
C LYS A 57 -1.58 10.76 6.96
N GLY A 58 -1.53 9.73 7.81
CA GLY A 58 -2.37 9.65 9.00
C GLY A 58 -2.20 10.94 9.78
N GLY A 59 -3.32 11.66 9.96
CA GLY A 59 -3.36 12.91 10.69
C GLY A 59 -2.70 12.76 12.07
N LYS A 60 -1.94 13.79 12.41
CA LYS A 60 -1.35 14.04 13.73
C LYS A 60 -2.38 13.92 14.85
#